data_AF-A0A9X1SEX1-F1
#
_entry.id   AF-A0A9X1SEX1-F1
#
_cell.length_a   1.000
_cell.length_b   1.000
_cell.length_c   1.000
_cell.angle_alpha   90.00
_cell.angle_beta   90.00
_cell.angle_gamma   90.00
#
_symmetry.space_group_name_H-M   'P 1'
#
loop_
_entity.id
_entity.type
_entity.pdbx_description
1 polymer ?
#
loop_
_entity_poly.entity_id
_entity_poly.type
_entity_poly.pdbx_seq_one_letter_code
_entity_poly.pdbx_strand_id
1 'polypeptide(L)'
;MKSPTLRRILKVFVSVVILAHFAAVLLAGFGIGTHSHPAPEPLAYAHAQTCHYLRPLQLDAPWHFYAPNPGSGGVLYVAMETDAGRQVWRQWFNESQNRLVEPYIRSGGVASAAAGIEPSGPDFSRYLMTRQGEICLGSLARRFARDFQQSSPNDEKVVAVSFYLLSGNPMTPQDARSGMAFGDLRLYTAIAAGHFTPAGDRFESIAIRNVEMPNLVFGILQATRRGANPAAAADNIDIASLPGGIRTALESHPEWLELPPADLRREIERHFMPKANPPGDA
;
A
#
# COMPACT_ATOMS: atom_id res chain seq x y z
N MET A 1 -7.78 49.19 -20.33
CA MET A 1 -6.86 49.24 -19.17
C MET A 1 -7.53 48.56 -17.98
N LYS A 2 -6.97 47.47 -17.43
CA LYS A 2 -7.57 46.80 -16.25
C LYS A 2 -7.44 47.71 -15.02
N SER A 3 -8.56 47.94 -14.30
CA SER A 3 -8.64 48.80 -13.12
C SER A 3 -7.54 48.48 -12.09
N PRO A 4 -6.81 49.47 -11.55
CA PRO A 4 -5.79 49.26 -10.51
C PRO A 4 -6.36 48.61 -9.24
N THR A 5 -7.65 48.86 -8.96
CA THR A 5 -8.39 48.22 -7.86
C THR A 5 -8.58 46.73 -8.10
N LEU A 6 -8.98 46.35 -9.32
CA LEU A 6 -9.12 44.93 -9.72
C LEU A 6 -7.78 44.19 -9.59
N ARG A 7 -6.67 44.84 -9.97
CA ARG A 7 -5.33 44.25 -9.83
C ARG A 7 -4.92 44.04 -8.37
N ARG A 8 -5.28 44.95 -7.46
CA ARG A 8 -5.02 44.79 -6.01
C ARG A 8 -5.86 43.66 -5.42
N ILE A 9 -7.15 43.62 -5.73
CA ILE A 9 -8.06 42.56 -5.26
C ILE A 9 -7.56 41.19 -5.72
N LEU A 10 -7.18 41.06 -7.00
CA LEU A 10 -6.65 39.81 -7.54
C LEU A 10 -5.36 39.36 -6.82
N LYS A 11 -4.44 40.29 -6.53
CA LYS A 11 -3.22 39.97 -5.79
C LYS A 11 -3.51 39.45 -4.38
N VAL A 12 -4.41 40.10 -3.66
CA VAL A 12 -4.82 39.66 -2.31
C VAL A 12 -5.45 38.28 -2.38
N PHE A 13 -6.38 38.06 -3.31
CA PHE A 13 -7.03 36.78 -3.51
C PHE A 13 -6.01 35.65 -3.80
N VAL A 14 -5.11 35.86 -4.76
CA VAL A 14 -4.06 34.88 -5.09
C VAL A 14 -3.15 34.62 -3.90
N SER A 15 -2.78 35.66 -3.13
CA SER A 15 -1.94 35.49 -1.95
C SER A 15 -2.62 34.66 -0.86
N VAL A 16 -3.92 34.86 -0.63
CA VAL A 16 -4.72 34.05 0.30
C VAL A 16 -4.81 32.60 -0.16
N VAL A 17 -5.04 32.36 -1.46
CA VAL A 17 -5.08 31.00 -2.02
C VAL A 17 -3.73 30.30 -1.86
N ILE A 18 -2.62 30.99 -2.13
CA ILE A 18 -1.27 30.45 -1.94
C ILE A 18 -1.04 30.11 -0.46
N LEU A 19 -1.38 31.03 0.45
CA LEU A 19 -1.23 30.79 1.89
C LEU A 19 -2.06 29.60 2.37
N ALA A 20 -3.31 29.49 1.90
CA ALA A 20 -4.19 28.36 2.21
C ALA A 20 -3.64 27.04 1.66
N HIS A 21 -3.05 27.03 0.47
CA HIS A 21 -2.40 25.85 -0.11
C HIS A 21 -1.22 25.39 0.76
N PHE A 22 -0.31 26.29 1.13
CA PHE A 22 0.81 25.96 2.00
C PHE A 22 0.37 25.51 3.39
N ALA A 23 -0.67 26.13 3.96
CA ALA A 23 -1.24 25.68 5.23
C ALA A 23 -1.84 24.27 5.13
N ALA A 24 -2.55 23.94 4.05
CA ALA A 24 -3.08 22.61 3.80
C ALA A 24 -1.96 21.57 3.64
N VAL A 25 -0.92 21.91 2.88
CA VAL A 25 0.30 21.09 2.73
C VAL A 25 0.97 20.82 4.08
N LEU A 26 1.14 21.84 4.92
CA LEU A 26 1.68 21.68 6.27
C LEU A 26 0.76 20.80 7.13
N LEU A 27 -0.56 20.97 7.03
CA LEU A 27 -1.52 20.11 7.71
C LEU A 27 -1.43 18.65 7.28
N ALA A 28 -1.14 18.34 6.02
CA ALA A 28 -0.85 16.96 5.62
C ALA A 28 0.44 16.43 6.26
N GLY A 29 1.47 17.28 6.38
CA GLY A 29 2.71 16.93 7.05
C GLY A 29 2.55 16.59 8.55
N PHE A 30 1.72 17.35 9.27
CA PHE A 30 1.59 17.25 10.73
C PHE A 30 0.30 16.59 11.22
N GLY A 31 -0.73 16.50 10.37
CA GLY A 31 -2.05 15.96 10.71
C GLY A 31 -2.21 14.48 10.38
N ILE A 32 -1.23 13.86 9.72
CA ILE A 32 -1.21 12.43 9.45
C ILE A 32 -0.44 11.73 10.57
N GLY A 33 -1.20 11.15 11.49
CA GLY A 33 -0.66 10.28 12.52
C GLY A 33 -0.41 8.87 11.99
N THR A 34 0.56 8.18 12.56
CA THR A 34 0.64 6.72 12.50
C THR A 34 0.19 6.12 13.82
N HIS A 35 0.02 4.80 13.84
CA HIS A 35 -0.14 4.01 15.06
C HIS A 35 0.93 4.33 16.11
N SER A 36 2.18 4.43 15.68
CA SER A 36 3.33 4.69 16.57
C SER A 36 3.49 6.17 16.93
N HIS A 37 2.97 7.07 16.09
CA HIS A 37 3.09 8.52 16.23
C HIS A 37 1.76 9.19 15.85
N PRO A 38 0.74 9.13 16.72
CA PRO A 38 -0.57 9.72 16.44
C PRO A 38 -0.44 11.24 16.32
N ALA A 39 -1.12 11.83 15.34
CA ALA A 39 -1.19 13.27 15.19
C ALA A 39 -2.05 13.87 16.30
N PRO A 40 -1.75 15.10 16.76
CA PRO A 40 -2.63 15.83 17.66
C PRO A 40 -4.04 15.95 17.05
N GLU A 41 -5.08 15.63 17.83
CA GLU A 41 -6.47 15.57 17.36
C GLU A 41 -6.93 16.82 16.58
N PRO A 42 -6.60 18.07 16.98
CA PRO A 42 -6.97 19.26 16.21
C PRO A 42 -6.34 19.28 14.81
N LEU A 43 -5.11 18.80 14.67
CA LEU A 43 -4.41 18.73 13.39
C LEU A 43 -4.95 17.60 12.52
N ALA A 44 -5.27 16.45 13.12
CA ALA A 44 -5.92 15.34 12.43
C ALA A 44 -7.30 15.75 11.88
N TYR A 45 -8.09 16.47 12.67
CA TYR A 45 -9.39 16.99 12.25
C TYR A 45 -9.25 18.02 11.11
N ALA A 46 -8.35 19.00 11.25
CA ALA A 46 -8.10 20.00 10.21
C ALA A 46 -7.56 19.37 8.91
N HIS A 47 -6.72 18.34 9.02
CA HIS A 47 -6.27 17.56 7.88
C HIS A 47 -7.43 16.81 7.21
N ALA A 48 -8.32 16.16 7.97
CA ALA A 48 -9.48 15.48 7.41
C ALA A 48 -10.37 16.41 6.55
N GLN A 49 -10.52 17.68 6.93
CA GLN A 49 -11.28 18.67 6.15
C GLN A 49 -10.55 19.10 4.86
N THR A 50 -9.23 19.14 4.88
CA THR A 50 -8.40 19.61 3.76
C THR A 50 -7.94 18.48 2.83
N CYS A 51 -8.01 17.23 3.28
CA CYS A 51 -7.51 16.07 2.53
C CYS A 51 -8.21 15.90 1.17
N HIS A 52 -9.48 16.28 1.06
CA HIS A 52 -10.23 16.24 -0.21
C HIS A 52 -9.63 17.15 -1.29
N TYR A 53 -9.05 18.28 -0.89
CA TYR A 53 -8.35 19.20 -1.79
C TYR A 53 -6.94 18.71 -2.14
N LEU A 54 -6.25 18.09 -1.17
CA LEU A 54 -4.85 17.65 -1.33
C LEU A 54 -4.71 16.33 -2.09
N ARG A 55 -5.68 15.42 -1.95
CA ARG A 55 -5.68 14.09 -2.59
C ARG A 55 -5.56 14.13 -4.12
N PRO A 56 -6.31 14.96 -4.87
CA PRO A 56 -6.10 15.07 -6.33
C PRO A 56 -4.74 15.67 -6.71
N LEU A 57 -4.08 16.38 -5.78
CA LEU A 57 -2.76 16.97 -5.98
C LEU A 57 -1.61 16.05 -5.53
N GLN A 58 -1.90 14.89 -4.94
CA GLN A 58 -0.89 14.01 -4.33
C GLN A 58 -0.03 14.78 -3.32
N LEU A 59 -0.70 15.47 -2.41
CA LEU A 59 -0.08 16.17 -1.28
C LEU A 59 -0.79 15.83 0.03
N ASP A 60 -1.63 14.79 0.04
CA ASP A 60 -2.36 14.33 1.22
C ASP A 60 -1.50 13.43 2.11
N ALA A 61 -0.18 13.67 2.09
CA ALA A 61 0.77 12.82 2.76
C ALA A 61 2.14 13.42 3.05
N PRO A 62 2.71 13.21 4.25
CA PRO A 62 4.04 13.68 4.58
C PRO A 62 5.14 13.05 3.71
N TRP A 63 4.96 11.80 3.25
CA TRP A 63 5.97 11.11 2.44
C TRP A 63 6.18 11.76 1.06
N HIS A 64 5.22 12.54 0.56
CA HIS A 64 5.35 13.25 -0.71
C HIS A 64 6.37 14.41 -0.66
N PHE A 65 6.73 14.89 0.53
CA PHE A 65 7.69 15.99 0.68
C PHE A 65 9.15 15.55 0.76
N TYR A 66 9.39 14.27 1.08
CA TYR A 66 10.74 13.75 1.35
C TYR A 66 11.19 12.67 0.36
N ALA A 67 10.30 12.14 -0.49
CA ALA A 67 10.63 11.14 -1.49
C ALA A 67 10.84 11.78 -2.88
N PRO A 68 11.91 11.42 -3.62
CA PRO A 68 12.16 11.93 -4.97
C PRO A 68 11.10 11.50 -6.01
N ASN A 69 10.26 10.50 -5.68
CA ASN A 69 9.08 10.14 -6.44
C ASN A 69 7.91 9.90 -5.48
N PRO A 70 6.94 10.83 -5.34
CA PRO A 70 5.83 10.70 -4.42
C PRO A 70 4.90 9.53 -4.81
N GLY A 71 5.18 8.38 -4.18
CA GLY A 71 4.38 7.17 -4.14
C GLY A 71 2.93 7.35 -3.66
N SER A 72 2.00 6.45 -4.00
CA SER A 72 0.72 6.38 -3.29
C SER A 72 0.98 5.93 -1.85
N GLY A 73 0.32 6.58 -0.90
CA GLY A 73 0.45 6.23 0.53
C GLY A 73 0.04 4.84 0.90
N GLY A 74 -0.80 4.23 0.08
CA GLY A 74 -1.23 2.86 0.20
C GLY A 74 -0.87 2.10 -1.05
N VAL A 75 -0.44 0.85 -0.88
CA VAL A 75 -0.33 -0.13 -1.95
C VAL A 75 -1.32 -1.25 -1.66
N LEU A 76 -2.05 -1.74 -2.66
CA LEU A 76 -3.01 -2.82 -2.48
C LEU A 76 -2.46 -4.10 -3.11
N TYR A 77 -2.16 -5.09 -2.29
CA TYR A 77 -1.80 -6.43 -2.72
C TYR A 77 -3.05 -7.30 -2.79
N VAL A 78 -3.09 -8.17 -3.80
CA VAL A 78 -4.23 -9.03 -4.11
C VAL A 78 -3.72 -10.44 -4.24
N ALA A 79 -4.27 -11.36 -3.44
CA ALA A 79 -4.00 -12.78 -3.54
C ALA A 79 -5.23 -13.49 -4.11
N MET A 80 -5.08 -14.14 -5.25
CA MET A 80 -6.13 -14.97 -5.85
C MET A 80 -5.82 -16.43 -5.59
N GLU A 81 -6.75 -17.14 -4.97
CA GLU A 81 -6.65 -18.59 -4.79
C GLU A 81 -7.44 -19.27 -5.91
N THR A 82 -6.83 -20.26 -6.55
CA THR A 82 -7.47 -21.07 -7.60
C THR A 82 -8.03 -22.37 -7.05
N ASP A 83 -8.96 -22.98 -7.78
CA ASP A 83 -9.50 -24.31 -7.51
C ASP A 83 -8.44 -25.42 -7.45
N ALA A 84 -7.30 -25.22 -8.12
CA ALA A 84 -6.12 -26.09 -8.02
C ALA A 84 -5.29 -25.87 -6.74
N GLY A 85 -5.70 -24.97 -5.84
CA GLY A 85 -4.97 -24.64 -4.61
C GLY A 85 -3.74 -23.76 -4.84
N ARG A 86 -3.58 -23.18 -6.04
CA ARG A 86 -2.50 -22.25 -6.35
C ARG A 86 -2.89 -20.84 -5.91
N GLN A 87 -1.95 -20.12 -5.33
CA GLN A 87 -2.15 -18.72 -4.97
C GLN A 87 -1.32 -17.81 -5.87
N VAL A 88 -1.99 -16.86 -6.52
CA VAL A 88 -1.39 -15.89 -7.44
C VAL A 88 -1.48 -14.51 -6.83
N TRP A 89 -0.32 -13.89 -6.63
CA TRP A 89 -0.21 -12.56 -6.03
C TRP A 89 -0.07 -11.49 -7.11
N ARG A 90 -0.78 -10.39 -6.95
CA ARG A 90 -0.69 -9.21 -7.81
C ARG A 90 -0.70 -7.96 -6.97
N GLN A 91 -0.04 -6.92 -7.45
CA GLN A 91 -0.20 -5.56 -6.94
C GLN A 91 -1.25 -4.83 -7.78
N TRP A 92 -2.23 -4.23 -7.12
CA TRP A 92 -3.10 -3.25 -7.75
C TRP A 92 -2.26 -2.01 -8.07
N PHE A 93 -2.10 -1.75 -9.37
CA PHE A 93 -1.20 -0.76 -9.96
C PHE A 93 0.28 -1.04 -9.68
N ASN A 94 0.95 -1.57 -10.70
CA ASN A 94 2.40 -1.74 -10.75
C ASN A 94 2.98 -0.62 -11.62
N GLU A 95 3.90 0.19 -11.09
CA GLU A 95 4.55 1.29 -11.82
C GLU A 95 5.21 0.82 -13.12
N SER A 96 5.76 -0.40 -13.13
CA SER A 96 6.39 -0.98 -14.33
C SER A 96 5.40 -1.23 -15.48
N GLN A 97 4.09 -1.28 -15.20
CA GLN A 97 3.04 -1.53 -16.18
C GLN A 97 2.30 -0.26 -16.64
N ASN A 98 2.52 0.90 -16.00
CA ASN A 98 1.84 2.15 -16.34
C ASN A 98 2.82 3.31 -16.46
N ARG A 99 3.12 3.70 -17.71
CA ARG A 99 4.03 4.80 -18.06
C ARG A 99 3.44 6.21 -17.86
N LEU A 100 2.18 6.31 -17.46
CA LEU A 100 1.47 7.59 -17.32
C LEU A 100 1.08 7.81 -15.84
N VAL A 101 1.35 9.03 -15.35
CA VAL A 101 1.08 9.49 -13.98
C VAL A 101 -0.43 9.64 -13.69
N GLU A 102 -1.26 9.79 -14.73
CA GLU A 102 -2.70 10.07 -14.59
C GLU A 102 -3.58 8.86 -14.17
N PRO A 103 -3.38 7.64 -14.72
CA PRO A 103 -3.99 6.42 -14.17
C PRO A 103 -3.59 6.17 -12.72
N TYR A 104 -2.37 6.53 -12.35
CA TYR A 104 -1.80 6.42 -11.01
C TYR A 104 -2.49 7.35 -9.98
N ILE A 105 -2.85 8.58 -10.40
CA ILE A 105 -3.67 9.52 -9.60
C ILE A 105 -5.09 8.97 -9.38
N ARG A 106 -5.73 8.40 -10.42
CA ARG A 106 -7.09 7.83 -10.30
C ARG A 106 -7.11 6.53 -9.48
N SER A 107 -6.04 5.75 -9.51
CA SER A 107 -5.93 4.50 -8.75
C SER A 107 -5.63 4.67 -7.27
N GLY A 108 -4.90 5.73 -6.91
CA GLY A 108 -4.72 6.14 -5.51
C GLY A 108 -6.08 6.36 -4.82
N GLY A 109 -7.06 6.90 -5.54
CA GLY A 109 -8.44 7.03 -5.07
C GLY A 109 -9.13 5.70 -4.78
N VAL A 110 -8.81 4.63 -5.52
CA VAL A 110 -9.36 3.27 -5.28
C VAL A 110 -8.66 2.58 -4.11
N ALA A 111 -7.35 2.78 -3.92
CA ALA A 111 -6.65 2.32 -2.72
C ALA A 111 -7.15 3.07 -1.47
N SER A 112 -7.41 4.38 -1.57
CA SER A 112 -8.07 5.15 -0.51
C SER A 112 -9.56 4.81 -0.31
N ALA A 113 -10.29 4.40 -1.35
CA ALA A 113 -11.68 3.93 -1.21
C ALA A 113 -11.75 2.50 -0.65
N ALA A 114 -10.77 1.65 -0.99
CA ALA A 114 -10.50 0.38 -0.32
C ALA A 114 -10.06 0.60 1.14
N ALA A 115 -9.45 1.75 1.44
CA ALA A 115 -9.20 2.23 2.79
C ALA A 115 -10.44 2.82 3.48
N GLY A 116 -11.66 2.48 3.04
CA GLY A 116 -12.84 2.47 3.91
C GLY A 116 -12.71 1.46 5.05
N ILE A 117 -11.50 1.28 5.59
CA ILE A 117 -11.12 0.46 6.71
C ILE A 117 -10.79 1.46 7.81
N GLU A 118 -11.76 1.69 8.67
CA GLU A 118 -11.68 2.65 9.75
C GLU A 118 -11.29 1.93 11.04
N PRO A 119 -10.46 2.53 11.90
CA PRO A 119 -10.26 1.99 13.24
C PRO A 119 -11.60 1.94 13.99
N SER A 120 -11.91 0.81 14.61
CA SER A 120 -13.15 0.61 15.35
C SER A 120 -13.11 1.18 16.78
N GLY A 121 -11.99 1.77 17.18
CA GLY A 121 -11.71 2.20 18.54
C GLY A 121 -10.45 3.07 18.64
N PRO A 122 -10.26 3.77 19.78
CA PRO A 122 -9.18 4.74 19.98
C PRO A 122 -7.79 4.11 20.08
N ASP A 123 -7.73 2.79 20.28
CA ASP A 123 -6.49 2.00 20.30
C ASP A 123 -6.07 1.52 18.90
N PHE A 124 -6.88 1.80 17.87
CA PHE A 124 -6.65 1.42 16.48
C PHE A 124 -6.35 -0.09 16.26
N SER A 125 -6.63 -0.94 17.27
CA SER A 125 -6.27 -2.37 17.27
C SER A 125 -7.22 -3.21 16.42
N ARG A 126 -8.39 -2.66 16.14
CA ARG A 126 -9.47 -3.27 15.37
C ARG A 126 -9.86 -2.35 14.25
N TYR A 127 -10.17 -2.94 13.11
CA TYR A 127 -10.60 -2.21 11.93
C TYR A 127 -11.98 -2.68 11.47
N LEU A 128 -12.81 -1.73 11.05
CA LEU A 128 -14.10 -1.97 10.43
C LEU A 128 -14.03 -1.54 8.98
N MET A 129 -14.54 -2.39 8.09
CA MET A 129 -14.77 -1.98 6.72
C MET A 129 -16.13 -1.32 6.61
N THR A 130 -16.14 -0.09 6.10
CA THR A 130 -17.34 0.63 5.72
C THR A 130 -18.01 -0.08 4.55
N ARG A 131 -19.33 0.12 4.43
CA ARG A 131 -20.11 -0.42 3.31
C ARG A 131 -19.56 0.01 1.94
N GLN A 132 -19.01 1.21 1.86
CA GLN A 132 -18.41 1.73 0.63
C GLN A 132 -17.12 0.98 0.28
N GLY A 133 -16.25 0.73 1.29
CA GLY A 133 -15.05 -0.09 1.12
C GLY A 133 -15.39 -1.50 0.67
N GLU A 134 -16.42 -2.11 1.25
CA GLU A 134 -16.88 -3.45 0.88
C GLU A 134 -17.38 -3.52 -0.57
N ILE A 135 -18.22 -2.58 -1.00
CA ILE A 135 -18.70 -2.51 -2.39
C ILE A 135 -17.52 -2.35 -3.36
N CYS A 136 -16.55 -1.50 -3.01
CA CYS A 136 -15.37 -1.28 -3.83
C CYS A 136 -14.51 -2.55 -3.95
N LEU A 137 -14.15 -3.17 -2.83
CA LEU A 137 -13.35 -4.40 -2.82
C LEU A 137 -14.08 -5.56 -3.48
N GLY A 138 -15.39 -5.71 -3.28
CA GLY A 138 -16.20 -6.72 -3.98
C GLY A 138 -16.21 -6.52 -5.50
N SER A 139 -16.26 -5.26 -5.96
CA SER A 139 -16.14 -4.94 -7.39
C SER A 139 -14.74 -5.26 -7.94
N LEU A 140 -13.69 -4.99 -7.16
CA LEU A 140 -12.33 -5.37 -7.51
C LEU A 140 -12.16 -6.89 -7.56
N ALA A 141 -12.75 -7.63 -6.62
CA ALA A 141 -12.68 -9.10 -6.61
C ALA A 141 -13.24 -9.69 -7.90
N ARG A 142 -14.43 -9.23 -8.32
CA ARG A 142 -15.03 -9.61 -9.61
C ARG A 142 -14.12 -9.31 -10.79
N ARG A 143 -13.52 -8.11 -10.80
CA ARG A 143 -12.59 -7.71 -11.85
C ARG A 143 -11.37 -8.63 -11.89
N PHE A 144 -10.68 -8.83 -10.77
CA PHE A 144 -9.47 -9.66 -10.71
C PHE A 144 -9.75 -11.10 -11.10
N ALA A 145 -10.86 -11.69 -10.63
CA ALA A 145 -11.25 -13.03 -11.01
C ALA A 145 -11.51 -13.14 -12.52
N ARG A 146 -12.22 -12.18 -13.12
CA ARG A 146 -12.46 -12.14 -14.57
C ARG A 146 -11.17 -11.95 -15.36
N ASP A 147 -10.35 -10.99 -14.97
CA ASP A 147 -9.09 -10.65 -15.65
C ASP A 147 -8.11 -11.85 -15.55
N PHE A 148 -8.14 -12.61 -14.44
CA PHE A 148 -7.43 -13.88 -14.31
C PHE A 148 -7.98 -14.94 -15.25
N GLN A 149 -9.30 -15.19 -15.28
CA GLN A 149 -9.91 -16.19 -16.17
C GLN A 149 -9.56 -15.93 -17.64
N GLN A 150 -9.54 -14.66 -18.07
CA GLN A 150 -9.19 -14.28 -19.44
C GLN A 150 -7.72 -14.49 -19.79
N SER A 151 -6.83 -14.53 -18.77
CA SER A 151 -5.39 -14.68 -18.95
C SER A 151 -4.85 -16.03 -18.48
N SER A 152 -5.71 -16.92 -17.97
CA SER A 152 -5.31 -18.20 -17.38
C SER A 152 -4.99 -19.21 -18.49
N PRO A 153 -3.75 -19.70 -18.59
CA PRO A 153 -3.38 -20.68 -19.61
C PRO A 153 -3.95 -22.08 -19.35
N ASN A 154 -4.35 -22.37 -18.10
CA ASN A 154 -4.74 -23.71 -17.64
C ASN A 154 -6.25 -23.85 -17.36
N ASP A 155 -7.05 -22.86 -17.74
CA ASP A 155 -8.50 -22.78 -17.46
C ASP A 155 -8.85 -22.84 -15.94
N GLU A 156 -7.85 -22.66 -15.07
CA GLU A 156 -8.01 -22.56 -13.61
C GLU A 156 -8.98 -21.44 -13.25
N LYS A 157 -9.83 -21.71 -12.25
CA LYS A 157 -10.82 -20.75 -11.77
C LYS A 157 -10.40 -20.17 -10.43
N VAL A 158 -10.54 -18.86 -10.29
CA VAL A 158 -10.39 -18.22 -8.97
C VAL A 158 -11.56 -18.66 -8.09
N VAL A 159 -11.27 -19.13 -6.88
CA VAL A 159 -12.26 -19.50 -5.86
C VAL A 159 -12.33 -18.47 -4.74
N ALA A 160 -11.26 -17.70 -4.54
CA ALA A 160 -11.26 -16.61 -3.57
C ALA A 160 -10.26 -15.50 -3.93
N VAL A 161 -10.55 -14.29 -3.47
CA VAL A 161 -9.73 -13.09 -3.64
C VAL A 161 -9.51 -12.43 -2.29
N SER A 162 -8.26 -12.36 -1.84
CA SER A 162 -7.85 -11.66 -0.62
C SER A 162 -7.22 -10.32 -0.96
N PHE A 163 -7.54 -9.30 -0.16
CA PHE A 163 -6.94 -7.98 -0.27
C PHE A 163 -6.06 -7.69 0.94
N TYR A 164 -4.88 -7.15 0.69
CA TYR A 164 -3.95 -6.69 1.70
C TYR A 164 -3.58 -5.23 1.42
N LEU A 165 -3.97 -4.34 2.31
CA LEU A 165 -3.62 -2.93 2.22
C LEU A 165 -2.29 -2.71 2.93
N LEU A 166 -1.28 -2.26 2.19
CA LEU A 166 -0.01 -1.83 2.73
C LEU A 166 -0.08 -0.33 2.90
N SER A 167 -0.22 0.12 4.14
CA SER A 167 -0.22 1.55 4.50
C SER A 167 1.22 1.99 4.77
N GLY A 168 1.69 3.00 4.06
CA GLY A 168 3.00 3.60 4.26
C GLY A 168 3.07 4.34 5.58
N ASN A 169 4.17 4.15 6.30
CA ASN A 169 4.59 4.95 7.42
C ASN A 169 5.41 6.15 6.88
N PRO A 170 5.35 7.32 7.55
CA PRO A 170 6.23 8.44 7.21
C PRO A 170 7.68 8.00 7.30
N MET A 171 8.41 8.18 6.20
CA MET A 171 9.85 7.95 6.17
C MET A 171 10.54 9.03 7.01
N THR A 172 11.35 8.62 7.98
CA THR A 172 12.15 9.55 8.77
C THR A 172 13.43 9.95 8.01
N PRO A 173 14.09 11.07 8.38
CA PRO A 173 15.41 11.39 7.83
C PRO A 173 16.46 10.29 8.07
N GLN A 174 16.33 9.52 9.15
CA GLN A 174 17.23 8.40 9.44
C GLN A 174 17.00 7.25 8.45
N ASP A 175 15.73 6.94 8.12
CA ASP A 175 15.38 5.92 7.13
C ASP A 175 15.97 6.26 5.76
N ALA A 176 15.82 7.51 5.32
CA ALA A 176 16.40 8.00 4.08
C ALA A 176 17.94 7.87 4.06
N ARG A 177 18.61 8.25 5.16
CA ARG A 177 20.07 8.09 5.30
C ARG A 177 20.51 6.62 5.30
N SER A 178 19.66 5.72 5.78
CA SER A 178 19.91 4.27 5.76
C SER A 178 19.69 3.64 4.38
N GLY A 179 19.31 4.44 3.37
CA GLY A 179 19.09 4.01 2.00
C GLY A 179 17.70 3.44 1.74
N MET A 180 16.75 3.59 2.68
CA MET A 180 15.35 3.23 2.42
C MET A 180 14.78 4.14 1.33
N ALA A 181 13.99 3.55 0.45
CA ALA A 181 13.34 4.25 -0.66
C ALA A 181 11.88 3.82 -0.78
N PHE A 182 11.14 4.49 -1.67
CA PHE A 182 9.78 4.08 -1.99
C PHE A 182 9.72 2.61 -2.44
N GLY A 183 8.72 1.88 -1.96
CA GLY A 183 8.58 0.44 -2.19
C GLY A 183 9.38 -0.45 -1.24
N ASP A 184 10.20 0.11 -0.35
CA ASP A 184 10.81 -0.64 0.74
C ASP A 184 9.72 -1.11 1.72
N LEU A 185 9.55 -2.42 1.81
CA LEU A 185 8.48 -3.04 2.61
C LEU A 185 8.56 -2.70 4.10
N ARG A 186 9.74 -2.31 4.61
CA ARG A 186 9.92 -1.92 6.02
C ARG A 186 9.21 -0.61 6.35
N LEU A 187 8.92 0.20 5.33
CA LEU A 187 8.14 1.44 5.48
C LEU A 187 6.64 1.19 5.51
N TYR A 188 6.15 -0.05 5.43
CA TYR A 188 4.72 -0.32 5.35
C TYR A 188 4.22 -1.16 6.53
N THR A 189 2.99 -0.86 6.93
CA THR A 189 2.18 -1.73 7.78
C THR A 189 1.16 -2.44 6.91
N ALA A 190 1.05 -3.77 7.03
CA ALA A 190 0.08 -4.55 6.26
C ALA A 190 -1.21 -4.78 7.05
N ILE A 191 -2.35 -4.61 6.37
CA ILE A 191 -3.69 -4.88 6.88
C ILE A 191 -4.35 -5.90 5.96
N ALA A 192 -4.79 -7.03 6.49
CA ALA A 192 -5.67 -7.94 5.78
C ALA A 192 -7.05 -7.28 5.65
N ALA A 193 -7.31 -6.67 4.49
CA ALA A 193 -8.47 -5.82 4.23
C ALA A 193 -9.77 -6.59 4.05
N GLY A 194 -9.68 -7.85 3.59
CA GLY A 194 -10.83 -8.73 3.47
C GLY A 194 -10.58 -9.89 2.52
N HIS A 195 -11.51 -10.82 2.52
CA HIS A 195 -11.52 -12.00 1.67
C HIS A 195 -12.88 -12.06 0.98
N PHE A 196 -12.89 -12.30 -0.33
CA PHE A 196 -14.08 -12.19 -1.17
C PHE A 196 -14.20 -13.37 -2.12
N THR A 197 -15.43 -13.74 -2.44
CA THR A 197 -15.73 -14.67 -3.53
C THR A 197 -15.41 -14.02 -4.89
N PRO A 198 -15.29 -14.80 -5.97
CA PRO A 198 -15.16 -14.27 -7.33
C PRO A 198 -16.35 -13.43 -7.77
N ALA A 199 -17.53 -13.63 -7.15
CA ALA A 199 -18.72 -12.81 -7.34
C ALA A 199 -18.67 -11.47 -6.57
N GLY A 200 -17.69 -11.31 -5.67
CA GLY A 200 -17.48 -10.11 -4.88
C GLY A 200 -18.23 -10.08 -3.55
N ASP A 201 -18.73 -11.22 -3.09
CA ASP A 201 -19.33 -11.36 -1.76
C ASP A 201 -18.24 -11.56 -0.72
N ARG A 202 -18.34 -10.91 0.43
CA ARG A 202 -17.33 -10.98 1.48
C ARG A 202 -17.49 -12.27 2.31
N PHE A 203 -16.37 -12.90 2.65
CA PHE A 203 -16.33 -13.92 3.69
C PHE A 203 -16.33 -13.26 5.06
N GLU A 204 -17.48 -13.24 5.74
CA GLU A 204 -17.65 -12.59 7.04
C GLU A 204 -16.80 -13.23 8.15
N SER A 205 -16.42 -14.50 8.00
CA SER A 205 -15.57 -15.24 8.95
C SER A 205 -14.13 -14.73 9.02
N ILE A 206 -13.68 -13.92 8.06
CA ILE A 206 -12.30 -13.42 8.00
C ILE A 206 -12.27 -11.96 8.46
N ALA A 207 -11.83 -11.79 9.71
CA ALA A 207 -11.69 -10.49 10.35
C ALA A 207 -10.58 -9.66 9.71
N ILE A 208 -10.83 -8.35 9.62
CA ILE A 208 -9.85 -7.34 9.22
C ILE A 208 -8.86 -7.19 10.36
N ARG A 209 -7.58 -7.29 10.06
CA ARG A 209 -6.53 -7.27 11.08
C ARG A 209 -5.21 -6.79 10.52
N ASN A 210 -4.36 -6.29 11.41
CA ASN A 210 -2.95 -6.11 11.11
C ASN A 210 -2.31 -7.46 10.81
N VAL A 211 -1.41 -7.46 9.84
CA VAL A 211 -0.54 -8.57 9.49
C VAL A 211 0.87 -8.07 9.61
N GLU A 212 1.70 -8.77 10.37
CA GLU A 212 3.12 -8.44 10.43
C GLU A 212 3.72 -8.60 9.04
N MET A 213 4.45 -7.59 8.57
CA MET A 213 5.05 -7.60 7.24
C MET A 213 5.91 -8.84 6.98
N PRO A 214 6.75 -9.32 7.93
CA PRO A 214 7.49 -10.57 7.75
C PRO A 214 6.61 -11.77 7.41
N ASN A 215 5.46 -11.91 8.08
CA ASN A 215 4.53 -13.02 7.84
C ASN A 215 3.88 -12.92 6.46
N LEU A 216 3.57 -11.69 6.00
CA LEU A 216 3.04 -11.47 4.66
C LEU A 216 4.07 -11.83 3.59
N VAL A 217 5.30 -11.33 3.70
CA VAL A 217 6.39 -11.63 2.76
C VAL A 217 6.67 -13.13 2.71
N PHE A 218 6.79 -13.77 3.87
CA PHE A 218 7.00 -15.21 3.96
C PHE A 218 5.87 -16.00 3.29
N GLY A 219 4.62 -15.62 3.54
CA GLY A 219 3.45 -16.24 2.92
C GLY A 219 3.45 -16.12 1.39
N ILE A 220 3.78 -14.94 0.87
CA ILE A 220 3.90 -14.71 -0.58
C ILE A 220 4.99 -15.61 -1.17
N LEU A 221 6.20 -15.62 -0.59
CA LEU A 221 7.31 -16.42 -1.11
C LEU A 221 7.02 -17.92 -1.03
N GLN A 222 6.39 -18.41 0.04
CA GLN A 222 5.96 -19.81 0.12
C GLN A 222 4.92 -20.16 -0.95
N ALA A 223 3.91 -19.30 -1.14
CA ALA A 223 2.89 -19.50 -2.15
C ALA A 223 3.49 -19.55 -3.55
N THR A 224 4.41 -18.64 -3.85
CA THR A 224 5.14 -18.60 -5.12
C THR A 224 5.95 -19.89 -5.35
N ARG A 225 6.64 -20.39 -4.33
CA ARG A 225 7.39 -21.66 -4.41
C ARG A 225 6.47 -22.88 -4.61
N ARG A 226 5.31 -22.93 -3.96
CA ARG A 226 4.33 -24.03 -4.12
C ARG A 226 3.63 -23.99 -5.47
N GLY A 227 3.43 -22.80 -6.03
CA GLY A 227 2.84 -22.61 -7.36
C GLY A 227 3.80 -22.88 -8.51
N ALA A 228 5.11 -22.98 -8.25
CA ALA A 228 6.08 -23.45 -9.24
C ALA A 228 5.87 -24.95 -9.45
N ASN A 229 5.65 -25.35 -10.71
CA ASN A 229 5.44 -26.74 -11.09
C ASN A 229 6.63 -27.59 -10.61
N PRO A 230 6.47 -28.68 -9.84
CA PRO A 230 7.59 -29.47 -9.33
C PRO A 230 8.49 -30.09 -10.43
N ALA A 231 7.99 -30.18 -11.68
CA ALA A 231 8.79 -30.58 -12.84
C ALA A 231 9.61 -29.43 -13.46
N ALA A 232 9.29 -28.19 -13.12
CA ALA A 232 10.07 -27.00 -13.45
C ALA A 232 10.79 -26.54 -12.19
N ALA A 233 12.10 -26.81 -12.12
CA ALA A 233 12.94 -26.42 -10.99
C ALA A 233 12.78 -24.93 -10.60
N ALA A 234 13.31 -24.57 -9.43
CA ALA A 234 13.28 -23.23 -8.82
C ALA A 234 13.61 -22.04 -9.75
N ASP A 235 14.16 -22.30 -10.94
CA ASP A 235 14.47 -21.35 -12.01
C ASP A 235 13.25 -20.70 -12.70
N ASN A 236 12.02 -21.19 -12.49
CA ASN A 236 10.81 -20.69 -13.17
C ASN A 236 9.87 -19.85 -12.29
N ILE A 237 10.37 -19.27 -11.20
CA ILE A 237 9.61 -18.26 -10.46
C ILE A 237 9.52 -16.99 -11.31
N ASP A 238 8.33 -16.65 -11.77
CA ASP A 238 8.08 -15.37 -12.45
C ASP A 238 8.12 -14.20 -11.44
N ILE A 239 9.34 -13.77 -11.13
CA ILE A 239 9.61 -12.63 -10.25
C ILE A 239 8.94 -11.35 -10.77
N ALA A 240 8.79 -11.21 -12.10
CA ALA A 240 8.17 -10.02 -12.69
C ALA A 240 6.67 -9.92 -12.39
N SER A 241 6.01 -11.06 -12.11
CA SER A 241 4.61 -11.10 -11.69
C SER A 241 4.38 -10.69 -10.23
N LEU A 242 5.43 -10.70 -9.40
CA LEU A 242 5.32 -10.42 -7.97
C LEU A 242 5.03 -8.93 -7.70
N PRO A 243 4.40 -8.62 -6.55
CA PRO A 243 4.27 -7.24 -6.10
C PRO A 243 5.62 -6.52 -6.03
N GLY A 244 5.65 -5.23 -6.36
CA GLY A 244 6.89 -4.48 -6.59
C GLY A 244 7.86 -4.51 -5.40
N GLY A 245 7.36 -4.32 -4.17
CA GLY A 245 8.21 -4.38 -2.97
C GLY A 245 8.77 -5.78 -2.69
N ILE A 246 8.02 -6.84 -3.03
CA ILE A 246 8.51 -8.22 -2.92
C ILE A 246 9.60 -8.48 -3.95
N ARG A 247 9.39 -8.01 -5.19
CA ARG A 247 10.39 -8.10 -6.25
C ARG A 247 11.68 -7.37 -5.85
N THR A 248 11.61 -6.13 -5.38
CA THR A 248 12.79 -5.37 -4.93
C THR A 248 13.52 -6.08 -3.77
N ALA A 249 12.76 -6.66 -2.83
CA ALA A 249 13.35 -7.44 -1.73
C ALA A 249 14.09 -8.68 -2.25
N LEU A 250 13.51 -9.42 -3.21
CA LEU A 250 14.15 -10.57 -3.84
C LEU A 250 15.35 -10.20 -4.72
N GLU A 251 15.32 -9.06 -5.41
CA GLU A 251 16.47 -8.55 -6.15
C GLU A 251 17.65 -8.23 -5.22
N SER A 252 17.35 -7.78 -3.99
CA SER A 252 18.35 -7.47 -2.97
C SER A 252 18.78 -8.70 -2.15
N HIS A 253 17.91 -9.72 -2.07
CA HIS A 253 18.09 -10.94 -1.29
C HIS A 253 17.68 -12.18 -2.10
N PRO A 254 18.39 -12.50 -3.21
CA PRO A 254 18.05 -13.64 -4.05
C PRO A 254 18.16 -14.98 -3.31
N GLU A 255 19.01 -15.06 -2.28
CA GLU A 255 19.19 -16.23 -1.42
C GLU A 255 17.88 -16.68 -0.74
N TRP A 256 16.92 -15.76 -0.57
CA TRP A 256 15.61 -16.07 0.00
C TRP A 256 14.80 -17.07 -0.84
N LEU A 257 15.17 -17.37 -2.08
CA LEU A 257 14.49 -18.40 -2.87
C LEU A 257 15.04 -19.81 -2.61
N GLU A 258 16.25 -19.91 -2.08
CA GLU A 258 16.96 -21.19 -1.86
C GLU A 258 16.82 -21.68 -0.41
N LEU A 259 16.59 -20.76 0.54
CA LEU A 259 16.52 -21.10 1.96
C LEU A 259 15.36 -22.07 2.28
N PRO A 260 15.56 -23.07 3.15
CA PRO A 260 14.48 -23.88 3.73
C PRO A 260 13.44 -22.99 4.45
N PRO A 261 12.17 -23.43 4.58
CA PRO A 261 11.12 -22.62 5.18
C PRO A 261 11.43 -22.02 6.56
N ALA A 262 12.11 -22.75 7.44
CA ALA A 262 12.46 -22.27 8.77
C ALA A 262 13.52 -21.16 8.73
N ASP A 263 14.54 -21.32 7.88
CA ASP A 263 15.62 -20.36 7.74
C ASP A 263 15.17 -19.12 6.96
N LEU A 264 14.34 -19.31 5.93
CA LEU A 264 13.71 -18.23 5.20
C LEU A 264 12.91 -17.32 6.14
N ARG A 265 12.08 -17.91 7.01
CA ARG A 265 11.30 -17.13 7.97
C ARG A 265 12.20 -16.29 8.86
N ARG A 266 13.26 -16.89 9.41
CA ARG A 266 14.22 -16.21 10.28
C ARG A 266 14.94 -15.07 9.57
N GLU A 267 15.31 -15.27 8.30
CA GLU A 267 16.01 -14.24 7.53
C GLU A 267 15.12 -13.05 7.19
N ILE A 268 13.86 -13.32 6.80
CA ILE A 268 12.86 -12.28 6.61
C ILE A 268 12.66 -11.53 7.92
N GLU A 269 12.39 -12.22 9.03
CA GLU A 269 12.22 -11.57 10.34
C GLU A 269 13.42 -10.67 10.70
N ARG A 270 14.66 -11.14 10.46
CA ARG A 270 15.88 -10.35 10.67
C ARG A 270 15.94 -9.10 9.78
N HIS A 271 15.54 -9.20 8.51
CA HIS A 271 15.54 -8.06 7.58
C HIS A 271 14.59 -6.94 8.01
N PHE A 272 13.45 -7.31 8.60
CA PHE A 272 12.43 -6.37 9.08
C PHE A 272 12.64 -5.90 10.52
N MET A 273 13.56 -6.50 11.28
CA MET A 273 13.91 -5.99 12.60
C MET A 273 14.64 -4.65 12.47
N PRO A 274 14.34 -3.67 13.35
CA PRO A 274 15.16 -2.47 13.44
C PRO A 274 16.60 -2.90 13.72
N LYS A 275 17.55 -2.48 12.87
CA LYS A 275 18.97 -2.66 13.20
C LYS A 275 19.18 -1.98 14.55
N ALA A 276 19.61 -2.73 15.56
CA ALA A 276 19.99 -2.15 16.84
C ALA A 276 20.95 -0.99 16.53
N ASN A 277 20.61 0.21 17.01
CA ASN A 277 21.55 1.32 16.90
C ASN A 277 22.86 0.85 17.52
N PRO A 278 24.00 0.97 16.82
CA PRO A 278 25.28 0.74 17.47
C PRO A 278 25.33 1.65 18.72
N PRO A 279 25.82 1.14 19.86
CA PRO A 279 26.01 1.99 21.02
C PRO A 279 27.08 3.05 20.69
N GLY A 280 26.67 4.34 20.65
CA GLY A 280 27.51 5.50 20.31
C GLY A 280 27.12 6.08 18.94
N ASP A 281 26.71 7.35 18.80
CA ASP A 281 27.30 8.54 19.41
C ASP A 281 26.24 9.46 20.04
N ALA A 282 26.40 9.75 21.33
CA ALA A 282 25.79 10.87 22.04
C ALA A 282 26.90 11.77 22.56
#